data_AF-A0A4Y2TNS6-F1
#
_entry.id   AF-A0A4Y2TNS6-F1
#
_cell.length_a   1.000
_cell.length_b   1.000
_cell.length_c   1.000
_cell.angle_alpha   90.00
_cell.angle_beta   90.00
_cell.angle_gamma   90.00
#
_symmetry.space_group_name_H-M   'P 1'
#
loop_
_entity.id
_entity.type
_entity.pdbx_description
1 polymer ?
#
loop_
_entity_poly.entity_id
_entity_poly.type
_entity_poly.pdbx_seq_one_letter_code
_entity_poly.pdbx_strand_id
1 'polypeptide(L)'
;MRYCCVVGCSNAKAKTDCRDKTFFKFPLKNSQLLQVWLKNIGRQGFMPSCSSLICSDHFEENSYSTCRFTKRRLLKQEAVPIIFSKTPKQTPKVGLPSSATDGNNMQLDRTKQ
;
A
#
# COMPACT_ATOMS: atom_id res chain seq x y z
N MET A 1 -12.32 4.63 20.63
CA MET A 1 -12.14 3.98 19.31
C MET A 1 -10.81 4.45 18.71
N ARG A 2 -10.00 3.60 18.06
CA ARG A 2 -8.71 4.03 17.47
C ARG A 2 -8.83 4.16 15.94
N TYR A 3 -8.59 5.37 15.45
CA TYR A 3 -8.70 5.73 14.03
C TYR A 3 -7.32 5.86 13.38
N CYS A 4 -7.29 5.75 12.06
CA CYS A 4 -6.14 6.18 11.29
C CYS A 4 -5.95 7.70 11.45
N CYS A 5 -4.72 8.14 11.70
CA CYS A 5 -4.39 9.55 11.90
C CYS A 5 -4.13 10.32 10.60
N VAL A 6 -4.11 9.64 9.45
CA VAL A 6 -3.92 10.26 8.14
C VAL A 6 -5.15 11.08 7.77
N VAL A 7 -4.93 12.31 7.31
CA VAL A 7 -5.99 13.25 6.96
C VAL A 7 -6.88 12.67 5.87
N GLY A 8 -8.19 12.69 6.07
CA GLY A 8 -9.17 12.19 5.11
C GLY A 8 -9.28 10.66 5.06
N CYS A 9 -8.63 9.93 5.96
CA CYS A 9 -8.81 8.50 6.16
C CYS A 9 -9.82 8.23 7.29
N SER A 10 -10.88 7.48 6.99
CA SER A 10 -11.94 7.12 7.95
C SER A 10 -11.83 5.68 8.48
N ASN A 11 -10.68 5.03 8.26
CA ASN A 11 -10.42 3.65 8.69
C ASN A 11 -10.27 3.60 10.22
N ALA A 12 -10.83 2.57 10.85
CA ALA A 12 -10.78 2.40 12.30
C ALA A 12 -10.59 0.93 12.68
N LYS A 13 -9.86 0.65 13.76
CA LYS A 13 -9.61 -0.74 14.18
C LYS A 13 -10.87 -1.49 14.60
N ALA A 14 -11.91 -0.77 15.01
CA ALA A 14 -13.18 -1.34 15.46
C ALA A 14 -14.26 -1.38 14.36
N LYS A 15 -13.93 -0.94 13.14
CA LYS A 15 -14.84 -0.93 11.99
C LYS A 15 -14.83 -2.30 11.30
N THR A 16 -16.01 -2.84 10.98
CA THR A 16 -16.15 -4.15 10.34
C THR A 16 -15.56 -4.17 8.93
N ASP A 17 -15.71 -3.06 8.20
CA ASP A 17 -15.14 -2.80 6.87
C ASP A 17 -13.61 -2.62 6.86
N CYS A 18 -12.97 -2.65 8.03
CA CYS A 18 -11.52 -2.49 8.19
C CYS A 18 -10.84 -3.73 8.80
N ARG A 19 -11.52 -4.89 8.86
CA ARG A 19 -11.00 -6.11 9.51
C ARG A 19 -9.80 -6.71 8.80
N ASP A 20 -9.68 -6.49 7.50
CA ASP A 20 -8.57 -6.87 6.62
C ASP A 20 -7.35 -5.93 6.77
N LYS A 21 -7.54 -4.75 7.37
CA LYS A 21 -6.50 -3.73 7.49
C LYS A 21 -5.68 -3.91 8.75
N THR A 22 -4.37 -3.79 8.60
CA THR A 22 -3.45 -3.77 9.73
C THR A 22 -3.21 -2.33 10.18
N PHE A 23 -3.10 -2.11 11.49
CA PHE A 23 -2.85 -0.79 12.06
C PHE A 23 -1.48 -0.77 12.73
N PHE A 24 -0.64 0.16 12.30
CA PHE A 24 0.74 0.31 12.75
C PHE A 24 0.87 1.49 13.71
N LYS A 25 1.68 1.31 14.74
CA LYS A 25 2.10 2.37 15.65
C LYS A 25 3.26 3.15 15.06
N PHE A 26 3.39 4.40 15.48
CA PHE A 26 4.54 5.22 15.12
C PHE A 26 5.85 4.62 15.65
N PRO A 27 6.94 4.75 14.88
CA PRO A 27 8.26 4.29 15.28
C PRO A 27 8.88 5.22 16.34
N LEU A 28 8.30 5.28 17.54
CA LEU A 28 8.74 6.18 18.62
C LEU A 28 10.18 5.93 19.08
N LYS A 29 10.74 4.76 18.76
CA LYS A 29 12.14 4.40 19.04
C LYS A 29 13.11 4.91 17.98
N ASN A 30 12.65 5.23 16.77
CA ASN A 30 13.47 5.69 15.66
C ASN A 30 13.02 7.10 15.26
N SER A 31 13.66 8.11 15.85
CA SER A 31 13.32 9.52 15.64
C SER A 31 13.47 9.96 14.18
N GLN A 32 14.46 9.43 13.45
CA GLN A 32 14.68 9.76 12.05
C GLN A 32 13.53 9.26 11.18
N LEU A 33 13.13 8.00 11.34
CA LEU A 33 11.99 7.44 10.64
C LEU A 33 10.68 8.14 11.03
N LEU A 34 10.53 8.47 12.32
CA LEU A 34 9.38 9.21 12.83
C LEU A 34 9.23 10.57 12.14
N GLN A 35 10.32 11.32 11.96
CA GLN A 35 10.29 12.60 11.24
C GLN A 35 9.83 12.43 9.78
N VAL A 36 10.29 11.39 9.10
CA VAL A 36 9.84 11.11 7.72
C VAL A 36 8.35 10.76 7.69
N TRP A 37 7.86 9.96 8.64
CA TRP A 37 6.44 9.68 8.77
C TRP A 37 5.62 10.95 8.97
N LEU A 38 6.05 11.83 9.86
CA LEU A 38 5.36 13.10 10.12
C LEU A 38 5.37 14.02 8.90
N LYS A 39 6.50 14.10 8.20
CA LYS A 39 6.61 14.84 6.94
C LYS A 39 5.63 14.32 5.89
N ASN A 40 5.54 13.00 5.73
CA ASN A 40 4.64 12.37 4.77
C ASN A 40 3.16 12.50 5.16
N ILE A 41 2.85 12.57 6.46
CA ILE A 41 1.50 12.90 6.97
C ILE A 41 1.05 14.29 6.54
N GLY A 42 2.00 15.22 6.33
CA GLY A 42 1.70 16.57 5.85
C GLY A 42 0.84 17.39 6.83
N ARG A 43 0.74 16.95 8.10
CA ARG A 43 -0.06 17.64 9.12
C ARG A 43 0.84 18.52 9.98
N GLN A 44 0.74 19.83 9.79
CA GLN A 44 1.45 20.79 10.62
C GLN A 44 1.04 20.69 12.09
N GLY A 45 2.00 20.75 13.00
CA GLY A 45 1.78 20.69 14.45
C GLY A 45 1.26 19.34 14.96
N PHE A 46 1.31 18.27 14.16
CA PHE A 46 0.86 16.95 14.61
C PHE A 46 1.91 16.28 15.51
N MET A 47 1.52 16.01 16.75
CA MET A 47 2.33 15.24 17.69
C MET A 47 1.74 13.82 17.81
N PRO A 48 2.44 12.78 17.32
CA PRO A 48 1.94 11.42 17.37
C PRO A 48 1.95 10.93 18.82
N SER A 49 0.81 10.43 19.27
CA SER A 49 0.66 9.82 20.59
C SER A 49 0.77 8.29 20.52
N CYS A 50 0.90 7.61 21.68
CA CYS A 50 0.84 6.15 21.76
C CYS A 50 -0.47 5.54 21.26
N SER A 51 -1.53 6.35 21.11
CA SER A 51 -2.83 5.96 20.55
C SER A 51 -2.97 6.25 19.06
N SER A 52 -2.03 7.00 18.46
CA SER A 52 -2.03 7.35 17.04
C SER A 52 -1.58 6.15 16.20
N LEU A 53 -2.36 5.85 15.16
CA LEU A 53 -2.14 4.70 14.30
C LEU A 53 -2.25 5.08 12.81
N ILE A 54 -1.55 4.35 11.97
CA ILE A 54 -1.68 4.42 10.50
C ILE A 54 -2.13 3.06 9.99
N CYS A 55 -3.14 3.00 9.11
CA CYS A 55 -3.57 1.74 8.51
C CYS A 55 -2.66 1.33 7.34
N SER A 56 -2.72 0.05 6.99
CA SER A 56 -1.94 -0.56 5.91
C SER A 56 -2.10 0.11 4.54
N ASP A 57 -3.22 0.75 4.25
CA ASP A 57 -3.47 1.46 2.98
C ASP A 57 -2.45 2.57 2.68
N HIS A 58 -1.73 3.05 3.69
CA HIS A 58 -0.76 4.13 3.55
C HIS A 58 0.68 3.63 3.42
N PHE A 59 0.91 2.32 3.29
CA PHE A 59 2.24 1.75 3.06
C PHE A 59 2.20 0.88 1.80
N GLU A 60 3.30 0.89 1.04
CA GLU A 60 3.44 0.01 -0.11
C GLU A 60 3.52 -1.46 0.28
N GLU A 61 3.13 -2.35 -0.62
CA GLU A 61 3.24 -3.79 -0.42
C GLU A 61 4.69 -4.25 -0.16
N ASN A 62 5.67 -3.59 -0.79
CA ASN A 62 7.09 -3.89 -0.58
C ASN A 62 7.62 -3.35 0.76
N SER A 63 6.89 -2.48 1.46
CA SER A 63 7.27 -1.98 2.78
C SER A 63 7.00 -2.99 3.90
N TYR A 64 6.36 -4.11 3.60
CA TYR A 64 6.07 -5.16 4.57
C TYR A 64 7.17 -6.22 4.61
N SER A 65 7.40 -6.75 5.81
CA SER A 65 8.17 -7.97 6.06
C SER A 65 7.31 -8.95 6.85
N THR A 66 7.51 -10.24 6.63
CA THR A 66 6.84 -11.28 7.42
C THR A 66 7.72 -11.63 8.60
N CYS A 67 7.23 -11.44 9.82
CA CYS A 67 7.94 -11.90 11.01
C CYS A 67 8.02 -13.42 10.99
N ARG A 68 9.24 -13.97 11.01
CA ARG A 68 9.50 -15.41 10.95
C ARG A 68 8.79 -16.20 12.05
N PHE A 69 8.68 -15.61 13.25
CA PHE A 69 8.13 -16.28 14.43
C PHE A 69 6.60 -16.17 14.53
N THR A 70 6.04 -15.01 14.20
CA THR A 70 4.60 -14.76 14.39
C THR A 70 3.79 -14.88 13.10
N LYS A 71 4.45 -15.04 11.95
CA LYS A 71 3.86 -14.99 10.60
C LYS A 71 3.01 -13.72 10.33
N ARG A 72 3.14 -12.69 11.17
CA ARG A 72 2.43 -11.41 11.01
C ARG A 72 3.16 -10.52 10.02
N ARG A 73 2.41 -9.69 9.29
CA ARG A 73 2.95 -8.58 8.50
C ARG A 73 3.42 -7.48 9.45
N LEU A 74 4.71 -7.16 9.39
CA LEU A 74 5.30 -6.01 10.05
C LEU A 74 5.82 -5.04 8.99
N LEU A 75 6.00 -3.78 9.38
CA LEU A 75 6.70 -2.82 8.55
C LEU A 75 8.20 -3.07 8.62
N LYS A 76 8.88 -2.95 7.49
CA LYS A 76 10.35 -2.88 7.43
C LYS A 76 10.84 -1.69 8.24
N GLN A 77 12.09 -1.76 8.68
CA GLN A 77 12.71 -0.68 9.46
C GLN A 77 12.74 0.65 8.72
N GLU A 78 12.85 0.61 7.39
CA GLU A 78 12.89 1.81 6.52
C GLU A 78 11.51 2.13 5.90
N ALA A 79 10.45 1.44 6.33
CA ALA A 79 9.12 1.64 5.76
C ALA A 79 8.58 3.02 6.14
N VAL A 80 8.21 3.80 5.13
CA VAL A 80 7.61 5.12 5.29
C VAL A 80 6.20 5.11 4.71
N PRO A 81 5.24 5.82 5.31
CA PRO A 81 3.91 5.90 4.74
C PRO A 81 3.99 6.72 3.45
N ILE A 82 3.51 6.16 2.34
CA ILE A 82 3.29 6.91 1.10
C ILE A 82 1.86 7.38 1.14
N ILE A 83 1.68 8.62 1.55
CA ILE A 83 0.35 9.21 1.59
C ILE A 83 0.06 9.73 0.20
N PHE A 84 -0.50 8.86 -0.63
CA PHE A 84 -1.13 9.27 -1.86
C PHE A 84 -2.24 10.26 -1.49
N SER A 85 -2.02 11.54 -1.81
CA SER A 85 -3.08 12.53 -1.94
C SER A 85 -4.07 11.98 -2.97
N LYS A 86 -5.12 11.31 -2.50
CA LYS A 86 -6.24 10.74 -3.22
C LYS A 86 -6.22 10.99 -4.74
N THR A 87 -5.68 10.04 -5.50
CA THR A 87 -6.28 9.69 -6.78
C THR A 87 -6.90 8.30 -6.64
N PRO A 88 -8.12 8.08 -7.14
CA PRO A 88 -8.83 6.83 -6.93
C PRO A 88 -8.12 5.70 -7.69
N LYS A 89 -7.89 4.59 -6.97
CA LYS A 89 -7.56 3.23 -7.43
C LYS A 89 -7.35 3.10 -8.96
N GLN A 90 -6.11 2.90 -9.37
CA GLN A 90 -5.86 2.00 -10.49
C GLN A 90 -5.21 0.74 -9.93
N THR A 91 -5.98 -0.34 -9.91
CA THR A 91 -5.44 -1.70 -9.80
C THR A 91 -4.55 -1.95 -11.02
N PRO A 92 -3.26 -2.27 -10.88
CA PRO A 92 -2.59 -3.04 -11.90
C PRO A 92 -3.22 -4.42 -11.84
N LYS A 93 -4.10 -4.70 -12.81
CA LYS A 93 -4.60 -6.05 -13.03
C LYS A 93 -3.39 -6.97 -13.19
N VAL A 94 -3.34 -8.01 -12.37
CA VAL A 94 -2.51 -9.19 -12.62
C VAL A 94 -2.80 -9.64 -14.05
N GLY A 95 -1.85 -9.39 -14.95
CA GLY A 95 -1.83 -9.98 -16.28
C GLY A 95 -1.27 -11.38 -16.18
N LEU A 96 -2.14 -12.35 -15.93
CA LEU A 96 -1.93 -13.71 -16.42
C LEU A 96 -1.70 -13.62 -17.94
N PRO A 97 -0.67 -14.26 -18.53
CA PRO A 97 -0.67 -14.50 -19.96
C PRO A 97 -1.68 -15.61 -20.26
N SER A 98 -2.89 -15.22 -20.66
CA SER A 98 -3.83 -16.09 -21.35
C SER A 98 -3.78 -15.75 -22.84
N SER A 99 -2.97 -16.50 -23.59
CA SER A 99 -3.05 -16.51 -25.06
C SER A 99 -2.93 -17.94 -25.55
N ALA A 100 -4.07 -18.63 -25.54
CA ALA A 100 -4.34 -19.71 -26.47
C ALA A 100 -5.44 -19.19 -27.40
N THR A 101 -5.10 -19.02 -28.69
CA THR A 101 -5.99 -19.36 -29.82
C THR A 101 -5.22 -19.30 -31.13
N ASP A 102 -5.24 -20.45 -31.81
CA ASP A 102 -4.89 -20.72 -33.19
C ASP A 102 -5.51 -19.76 -34.23
N GLY A 103 -4.86 -19.70 -35.40
CA GLY A 103 -5.59 -19.87 -36.67
C GLY A 103 -5.69 -18.67 -37.63
N ASN A 104 -4.75 -18.66 -38.59
CA ASN A 104 -4.95 -18.44 -40.03
C ASN A 104 -5.48 -17.09 -40.58
N ASN A 105 -4.68 -16.47 -41.46
CA ASN A 105 -5.20 -15.89 -42.72
C ASN A 105 -4.12 -15.83 -43.82
N MET A 106 -4.43 -16.39 -44.99
CA MET A 106 -3.65 -16.36 -46.23
C MET A 106 -3.69 -14.96 -46.88
N GLN A 107 -2.62 -14.55 -47.55
CA GLN A 107 -2.77 -14.02 -48.92
C GLN A 107 -1.51 -14.23 -49.78
N LEU A 108 -1.78 -14.80 -50.95
CA LEU A 108 -0.96 -14.98 -52.14
C LEU A 108 -0.68 -13.63 -52.80
N ASP A 109 0.55 -13.41 -53.29
CA ASP A 109 0.70 -12.77 -54.60
C ASP A 109 1.95 -13.26 -55.35
N ARG A 110 1.71 -13.50 -56.64
CA ARG A 110 2.68 -13.93 -57.65
C ARG A 110 3.31 -12.68 -58.26
N THR A 111 4.59 -12.73 -58.61
CA THR A 111 5.03 -11.98 -59.81
C THR A 111 6.10 -12.77 -60.57
N LYS A 112 5.78 -12.99 -61.85
CA LYS A 112 6.60 -13.54 -62.93
C LYS A 112 7.78 -12.61 -63.21
N GLN A 113 8.95 -13.16 -63.54
CA GLN A 113 9.52 -13.09 -64.89
C GLN A 113 10.54 -14.23 -65.08
#